data_AF-A0AAD8GTF4-F1
#
_entry.id   AF-A0AAD8GTF4-F1
#
_cell.length_a   1.000
_cell.length_b   1.000
_cell.length_c   1.000
_cell.angle_alpha   90.00
_cell.angle_beta   90.00
_cell.angle_gamma   90.00
#
_symmetry.space_group_name_H-M   'P 1'
#
loop_
_entity.id
_entity.type
_entity.pdbx_description
1 polymer ?
#
loop_
_entity_poly.entity_id
_entity_poly.type
_entity_poly.pdbx_seq_one_letter_code
_entity_poly.pdbx_strand_id
1 'polypeptide(L)'
;MVFSGDCSSSAVQFHSTLLYTYTTAYHGFAASLSLEEAQQLRQSDSVIDIQEESIYTLDTTWTPEFLGLNREVDLWAGYTLQEFNDASQDIIIGGLDSGVWPESSSFKDNDIPDCL
;
A
#
# COMPACT_ATOMS: atom_id res chain seq x y z
N MET A 1 -14.33 -0.16 -2.45
CA MET A 1 -13.93 -1.56 -2.23
C MET A 1 -15.17 -2.40 -1.94
N VAL A 2 -15.42 -3.45 -2.74
CA VAL A 2 -16.51 -4.41 -2.51
C VAL A 2 -15.93 -5.64 -1.82
N PHE A 3 -16.41 -5.99 -0.63
CA PHE A 3 -16.00 -7.21 0.04
C PHE A 3 -17.03 -8.30 -0.18
N SER A 4 -16.65 -9.42 -0.78
CA SER A 4 -17.58 -10.52 -1.00
C SER A 4 -17.47 -11.54 0.14
N GLY A 5 -18.56 -11.83 0.84
CA GLY A 5 -18.73 -13.03 1.65
C GLY A 5 -19.28 -14.17 0.80
N ASP A 6 -18.81 -15.39 1.03
CA ASP A 6 -19.06 -16.52 0.13
C ASP A 6 -20.51 -17.05 0.16
N CYS A 7 -20.95 -17.47 -1.03
CA CYS A 7 -21.90 -18.55 -1.38
C CYS A 7 -23.39 -18.20 -1.69
N SER A 8 -23.67 -17.98 -2.98
CA SER A 8 -24.67 -18.71 -3.81
C SER A 8 -24.93 -17.94 -5.13
N SER A 9 -25.03 -18.66 -6.25
CA SER A 9 -25.04 -18.09 -7.60
C SER A 9 -26.38 -17.47 -8.01
N SER A 10 -26.40 -16.16 -8.24
CA SER A 10 -27.33 -15.49 -9.14
C SER A 10 -26.61 -14.38 -9.89
N ALA A 11 -26.42 -14.56 -11.19
CA ALA A 11 -25.71 -13.60 -12.04
C ALA A 11 -26.62 -12.41 -12.35
N VAL A 12 -26.43 -11.30 -11.63
CA VAL A 12 -26.94 -10.00 -12.03
C VAL A 12 -26.00 -9.45 -13.11
N GLN A 13 -26.54 -9.18 -14.30
CA GLN A 13 -25.76 -8.71 -15.44
C GLN A 13 -25.54 -7.20 -15.34
N PHE A 14 -24.43 -6.81 -14.72
CA PHE A 14 -23.97 -5.43 -14.64
C PHE A 14 -23.14 -5.05 -15.86
N HIS A 15 -23.28 -3.82 -16.35
CA HIS A 15 -22.43 -3.27 -17.41
C HIS A 15 -21.19 -2.59 -16.79
N SER A 16 -20.69 -3.19 -15.70
CA SER A 16 -19.63 -2.68 -14.85
C SER A 16 -18.26 -3.14 -15.32
N THR A 17 -17.30 -2.22 -15.43
CA THR A 17 -15.91 -2.58 -15.71
C THR A 17 -15.21 -2.97 -14.40
N LEU A 18 -14.85 -4.25 -14.26
CA LEU A 18 -13.96 -4.71 -13.20
C LEU A 18 -12.55 -4.11 -13.40
N LEU A 19 -12.02 -3.44 -12.38
CA LEU A 19 -10.72 -2.76 -12.43
C LEU A 19 -9.62 -3.62 -11.79
N TYR A 20 -9.91 -4.21 -10.63
CA TYR A 20 -8.93 -5.02 -9.90
C TYR A 20 -9.62 -5.99 -8.94
N THR A 21 -8.99 -7.13 -8.69
CA THR A 21 -9.43 -8.13 -7.70
C THR A 21 -8.37 -8.29 -6.63
N TYR A 22 -8.77 -8.09 -5.38
CA TYR A 22 -7.95 -8.32 -4.20
C TYR A 22 -8.19 -9.74 -3.70
N THR A 23 -7.12 -10.50 -3.49
CA THR A 23 -7.17 -11.90 -3.02
C THR A 23 -6.29 -12.19 -1.82
N THR A 24 -5.29 -11.34 -1.54
CA THR A 24 -4.27 -11.60 -0.52
C THR A 24 -4.64 -11.01 0.85
N ALA A 25 -4.72 -9.67 0.94
CA ALA A 25 -5.02 -8.98 2.20
C ALA A 25 -6.53 -8.88 2.47
N TYR A 26 -7.32 -8.90 1.40
CA TYR A 26 -8.77 -8.75 1.43
C TYR A 26 -9.38 -9.60 0.30
N HIS A 27 -10.62 -10.07 0.51
CA HIS A 27 -11.41 -10.73 -0.52
C HIS A 27 -12.42 -9.75 -1.10
N GLY A 28 -12.08 -9.18 -2.25
CA GLY A 28 -12.89 -8.11 -2.81
C GLY A 28 -12.45 -7.62 -4.18
N PHE A 29 -13.12 -6.60 -4.69
CA PHE A 29 -12.78 -6.00 -5.97
C PHE A 29 -13.02 -4.48 -6.02
N ALA A 30 -12.35 -3.85 -6.98
CA ALA A 30 -12.61 -2.49 -7.44
C ALA A 30 -13.27 -2.56 -8.81
N ALA A 31 -14.35 -1.80 -9.01
CA ALA A 31 -15.08 -1.73 -10.27
C ALA A 31 -15.63 -0.33 -10.50
N SER A 32 -15.78 0.06 -11.76
CA SER A 32 -16.56 1.23 -12.14
C SER A 32 -18.03 0.84 -12.19
N LEU A 33 -18.84 1.47 -11.33
CA LEU A 33 -20.27 1.21 -11.18
C LEU A 33 -21.04 2.52 -11.29
N SER A 34 -22.22 2.48 -11.91
CA SER A 34 -23.21 3.54 -11.71
C SER A 34 -23.78 3.48 -10.28
N LEU A 35 -24.43 4.57 -9.86
CA LEU A 35 -25.07 4.64 -8.54
C LEU A 35 -26.12 3.53 -8.35
N GLU A 36 -26.88 3.24 -9.41
CA GLU A 36 -27.92 2.20 -9.38
C GLU A 36 -27.32 0.80 -9.23
N GLU A 37 -26.24 0.51 -9.96
CA GLU A 37 -25.54 -0.78 -9.84
C GLU A 37 -24.92 -0.97 -8.46
N ALA A 38 -24.33 0.09 -7.88
CA ALA A 38 -23.81 0.06 -6.51
C ALA A 38 -24.92 -0.18 -5.47
N GLN A 39 -26.10 0.43 -5.66
CA GLN A 39 -27.25 0.21 -4.78
C GLN A 39 -27.80 -1.22 -4.89
N GLN A 40 -27.84 -1.79 -6.10
CA GLN A 40 -28.25 -3.17 -6.31
C GLN A 40 -27.24 -4.15 -5.67
N LEU A 41 -25.94 -3.91 -5.82
CA LEU A 41 -24.90 -4.73 -5.21
C LEU A 41 -24.94 -4.71 -3.68
N ARG A 42 -25.26 -3.56 -3.06
CA ARG A 42 -25.42 -3.45 -1.59
C ARG A 42 -26.54 -4.33 -1.02
N GLN A 43 -27.48 -4.78 -1.85
CA GLN A 43 -28.59 -5.64 -1.43
C GLN A 43 -28.21 -7.13 -1.46
N SER A 44 -27.03 -7.47 -2.00
CA SER A 44 -26.56 -8.85 -2.04
C SER A 44 -26.03 -9.26 -0.68
N ASP A 45 -26.50 -10.39 -0.15
CA ASP A 45 -25.97 -11.01 1.08
C ASP A 45 -24.49 -11.41 0.93
N SER A 46 -24.03 -11.57 -0.31
CA SER A 46 -22.62 -11.80 -0.60
C SER A 46 -21.78 -10.54 -0.50
N VAL A 47 -22.32 -9.35 -0.30
CA VAL A 47 -21.54 -8.10 -0.20
C VAL A 47 -21.56 -7.57 1.23
N ILE A 48 -20.40 -7.52 1.86
CA ILE A 48 -20.25 -7.04 3.24
C ILE A 48 -20.26 -5.51 3.28
N ASP A 49 -19.59 -4.86 2.34
CA ASP A 49 -19.49 -3.40 2.28
C ASP A 49 -19.13 -2.91 0.88
N ILE A 50 -19.55 -1.67 0.56
CA ILE A 50 -19.20 -0.94 -0.67
C ILE A 50 -18.79 0.48 -0.34
N GLN A 51 -17.49 0.74 -0.48
CA GLN A 51 -16.88 2.07 -0.35
C GLN A 51 -16.57 2.70 -1.71
N GLU A 52 -16.85 4.00 -1.83
CA GLU A 52 -16.43 4.81 -2.97
C GLU A 52 -14.92 5.07 -2.93
N GLU A 53 -14.25 4.99 -4.07
CA GLU A 53 -12.83 5.28 -4.17
C GLU A 53 -12.58 6.78 -3.94
N SER A 54 -11.64 7.10 -3.05
CA SER A 54 -11.28 8.49 -2.74
C SER A 54 -9.86 8.78 -3.20
N ILE A 55 -9.67 9.91 -3.88
CA ILE A 55 -8.33 10.35 -4.31
C ILE A 55 -7.64 11.04 -3.13
N TYR A 56 -6.47 10.55 -2.77
CA TYR A 56 -5.61 11.16 -1.76
C TYR A 56 -4.52 11.99 -2.43
N THR A 57 -4.20 13.14 -1.84
CA THR A 57 -3.12 14.03 -2.29
C THR A 57 -1.92 13.90 -1.36
N LEU A 58 -0.71 14.09 -1.89
CA LEU A 58 0.52 14.07 -1.10
C LEU A 58 0.52 15.21 -0.07
N ASP A 59 0.82 14.87 1.19
CA ASP A 59 0.78 15.82 2.31
C ASP A 59 2.04 16.70 2.42
N THR A 60 3.17 16.29 1.86
CA THR A 60 4.42 17.06 1.90
C THR A 60 5.34 16.78 0.71
N THR A 61 6.12 17.78 0.31
CA THR A 61 7.24 17.63 -0.63
C THR A 61 8.60 17.68 0.08
N TRP A 62 8.63 17.87 1.41
CA TRP A 62 9.84 17.89 2.22
C TRP A 62 9.73 16.97 3.44
N THR A 63 10.18 15.73 3.25
CA THR A 63 10.10 14.63 4.23
C THR A 63 10.98 14.82 5.49
N PRO A 64 12.20 15.40 5.43
CA PRO A 64 13.05 15.50 6.62
C PRO A 64 12.43 16.32 7.77
N GLU A 65 11.78 17.46 7.50
CA GLU A 65 11.09 18.22 8.55
C GLU A 65 9.78 17.56 8.98
N PHE A 66 9.04 16.98 8.05
CA PHE A 66 7.81 16.24 8.35
C PHE A 66 8.06 15.09 9.32
N LEU A 67 9.16 14.34 9.13
CA LEU A 67 9.57 13.25 10.02
C LEU A 67 10.37 13.72 11.24
N GLY A 68 10.64 15.02 11.38
CA GLY A 68 11.44 15.59 12.48
C GLY A 68 12.93 15.20 12.45
N LEU A 69 13.44 14.79 11.29
CA LEU A 69 14.83 14.39 11.04
C LEU A 69 15.76 15.59 10.79
N ASN A 70 15.22 16.81 10.75
CA ASN A 70 16.00 18.05 10.58
C ASN A 70 16.63 18.58 11.86
N ARG A 71 16.32 17.97 13.01
CA ARG A 71 17.00 18.27 14.28
C ARG A 71 18.30 17.47 14.31
N GLU A 72 19.36 18.06 14.87
CA GLU A 72 20.58 17.33 15.27
C GLU A 72 20.26 16.34 16.39
N VAL A 73 19.31 15.43 16.16
CA VAL A 73 19.12 14.27 16.99
C VAL A 73 20.18 13.31 16.51
N ASP A 74 21.17 13.12 17.36
CA ASP A 74 22.11 12.02 17.21
C ASP A 74 21.31 10.74 17.51
N LEU A 75 20.45 10.34 16.55
CA LEU A 75 19.50 9.20 16.66
C LEU A 75 20.21 7.91 17.05
N TRP A 76 21.54 7.91 16.92
CA TRP A 76 22.44 6.79 17.08
C TRP A 76 23.46 7.02 18.21
N ALA A 77 23.33 8.10 19.00
CA ALA A 77 24.21 8.35 20.14
C ALA A 77 24.16 7.17 21.13
N GLY A 78 25.32 6.56 21.36
CA GLY A 78 25.48 5.43 22.29
C GLY A 78 25.49 4.05 21.63
N TYR A 79 25.33 3.96 20.31
CA TYR A 79 25.46 2.71 19.56
C TYR A 79 26.73 2.72 18.69
N THR A 80 27.39 1.58 18.61
CA THR A 80 28.47 1.34 17.64
C THR A 80 27.90 1.03 16.27
N LEU A 81 28.69 1.23 15.21
CA LEU A 81 28.30 0.85 13.85
C LEU A 81 27.98 -0.65 13.71
N GLN A 82 28.64 -1.51 14.50
CA GLN A 82 28.35 -2.94 14.49
C GLN A 82 26.96 -3.24 15.04
N GLU A 83 26.61 -2.66 16.19
CA GLU A 83 25.29 -2.84 16.80
C GLU A 83 24.17 -2.32 15.89
N PHE A 84 24.42 -1.24 15.14
CA PHE A 84 23.49 -0.75 14.13
C PHE A 84 23.34 -1.73 12.96
N ASN A 85 24.45 -2.19 12.39
CA ASN A 85 24.43 -3.13 11.28
C ASN A 85 23.67 -4.42 11.68
N ASP A 86 23.97 -4.98 12.84
CA ASP A 86 23.31 -6.19 13.36
C ASP A 86 21.80 -5.97 13.57
N ALA A 87 21.38 -4.77 14.02
CA ALA A 87 19.97 -4.45 14.23
C ALA A 87 19.19 -4.17 12.94
N SER A 88 19.89 -3.77 11.87
CA SER A 88 19.29 -3.39 10.58
C SER A 88 19.29 -4.51 9.53
N GLN A 89 20.00 -5.61 9.79
CA GLN A 89 20.05 -6.77 8.90
C GLN A 89 18.69 -7.45 8.79
N ASP A 90 18.36 -7.93 7.58
CA ASP A 90 17.13 -8.66 7.24
C ASP A 90 15.81 -7.90 7.51
N ILE A 91 15.86 -6.57 7.59
CA ILE A 91 14.66 -5.73 7.71
C ILE A 91 14.22 -5.19 6.34
N ILE A 92 12.95 -5.39 5.99
CA ILE A 92 12.33 -4.82 4.80
C ILE A 92 11.42 -3.66 5.21
N ILE A 93 11.71 -2.46 4.70
CA ILE A 93 10.87 -1.27 4.88
C ILE A 93 10.10 -1.01 3.58
N GLY A 94 8.77 -1.16 3.62
CA GLY A 94 7.90 -0.82 2.50
C GLY A 94 7.46 0.64 2.54
N GLY A 95 7.81 1.42 1.52
CA GLY A 95 7.31 2.78 1.33
C GLY A 95 6.21 2.82 0.27
N LEU A 96 5.04 3.38 0.61
CA LEU A 96 3.96 3.65 -0.34
C LEU A 96 3.96 5.14 -0.69
N ASP A 97 4.54 5.47 -1.83
CA ASP A 97 4.66 6.83 -2.36
C ASP A 97 4.51 6.78 -3.91
N SER A 98 4.68 7.92 -4.56
CA SER A 98 4.77 8.13 -6.01
C SER A 98 5.88 7.34 -6.72
N GLY A 99 6.82 6.76 -5.97
CA GLY A 99 7.90 5.92 -6.46
C GLY A 99 9.26 6.40 -6.00
N VAL A 100 10.31 5.77 -6.53
CA VAL A 100 11.72 6.13 -6.29
C VAL A 100 12.43 6.32 -7.64
N TRP A 101 13.59 6.96 -7.62
CA TRP A 101 14.48 7.06 -8.77
C TRP A 101 15.58 6.00 -8.66
N PRO A 102 15.39 4.77 -9.19
CA PRO A 102 16.31 3.65 -8.95
C PRO A 102 17.72 3.87 -9.53
N GLU A 103 17.88 4.73 -10.54
CA GLU A 103 19.19 5.03 -11.14
C GLU A 103 20.03 6.04 -10.34
N SER A 104 19.47 6.62 -9.27
CA SER A 104 20.19 7.59 -8.46
C SER A 104 21.33 6.90 -7.73
N SER A 105 22.46 7.60 -7.58
CA SER A 105 23.63 7.04 -6.88
C SER A 105 23.33 6.63 -5.43
N SER A 106 22.30 7.19 -4.81
CA SER A 106 21.85 6.82 -3.46
C SER A 106 21.23 5.41 -3.36
N PHE A 107 20.85 4.80 -4.49
CA PHE A 107 20.27 3.45 -4.55
C PHE A 107 21.21 2.44 -5.23
N LYS A 108 22.52 2.72 -5.28
CA LYS A 108 23.49 1.77 -5.83
C LYS A 108 23.86 0.71 -4.79
N ASP A 109 23.61 -0.55 -5.14
CA ASP A 109 23.90 -1.72 -4.29
C ASP A 109 25.34 -2.24 -4.41
N ASN A 110 26.25 -1.48 -5.03
CA ASN A 110 27.61 -1.94 -5.36
C ASN A 110 28.47 -2.36 -4.17
N ASP A 111 28.10 -1.94 -2.95
CA ASP A 111 28.81 -2.24 -1.71
C ASP A 111 28.01 -3.19 -0.78
N ILE A 112 26.89 -3.75 -1.24
CA ILE A 112 26.17 -4.81 -0.54
C ILE A 112 26.84 -6.14 -0.90
N PRO A 113 27.50 -6.84 0.05
CA PRO A 113 28.15 -8.11 -0.25
C PRO A 113 27.10 -9.14 -0.72
N ASP A 114 27.43 -9.89 -1.78
CA ASP A 114 26.62 -11.02 -2.23
C ASP A 114 26.37 -11.98 -1.07
N CYS A 115 25.10 -12.32 -0.83
CA CYS A 115 24.73 -13.34 0.15
C CYS A 115 25.37 -14.68 -0.27
N LEU A 116 26.30 -15.21 0.55
CA LEU A 116 26.86 -16.57 0.41
C LEU A 116 25.89 -17.63 0.93
#